data_AF-A0AAW9GMI6-F1
#
_entry.id   AF-A0AAW9GMI6-F1
#
_cell.length_a   1.000
_cell.length_b   1.000
_cell.length_c   1.000
_cell.angle_alpha   90.00
_cell.angle_beta   90.00
_cell.angle_gamma   90.00
#
_symmetry.space_group_name_H-M   'P 1'
#
loop_
_entity.id
_entity.type
_entity.pdbx_description
1 polymer ?
#
loop_
_entity_poly.entity_id
_entity_poly.type
_entity_poly.pdbx_seq_one_letter_code
_entity_poly.pdbx_strand_id
1 'polypeptide(L)'
;MTGLDDLFYPDNSNRKKRVEQLMSQCADLTNEIADNKIKIDELLQMVSETVRNEYKNIGIKNIEYEKINIAPDWYVTLPKTISLGVFATWATKSMKILADKIFIAYLLKQGRIGEAAFSKLVGLPKWFKFGGTAGSAVGGLVITVAIEAVIDAIIGANVRDKLQNAIKVLAKPRIELLYTKLLSDYAKDVLTGIKTQIELHSETLRESGIVLDEKQLKALINGVSEKVVETMEKLNKKPTRKTALEEFQKKDKFLNAWTIEDPSNEEFKKIVEELEEANKKQNI
;
A
#
# COMPACT_ATOMS: atom_id res chain seq x y z
N MET A 1 24.23 -18.37 -25.84
CA MET A 1 25.27 -19.38 -25.54
C MET A 1 24.60 -20.49 -24.75
N THR A 2 24.26 -21.60 -25.40
CA THR A 2 23.78 -22.83 -24.76
C THR A 2 25.00 -23.70 -24.49
N GLY A 3 25.45 -23.72 -23.23
CA GLY A 3 26.71 -24.34 -22.79
C GLY A 3 26.49 -25.45 -21.77
N LEU A 4 27.57 -26.13 -21.37
CA LEU A 4 27.62 -27.21 -20.38
C LEU A 4 26.81 -26.96 -19.09
N ASP A 5 26.56 -25.70 -18.72
CA ASP A 5 25.71 -25.35 -17.58
C ASP A 5 24.25 -25.76 -17.73
N ASP A 6 23.69 -25.72 -18.93
CA ASP A 6 22.29 -26.14 -19.15
C ASP A 6 22.15 -27.67 -19.03
N LEU A 7 23.26 -28.42 -19.20
CA LEU A 7 23.29 -29.87 -19.04
C LEU A 7 23.33 -30.27 -17.55
N PHE A 8 24.11 -29.55 -16.73
CA PHE A 8 24.25 -29.86 -15.29
C PHE A 8 23.27 -29.11 -14.39
N TYR A 9 22.72 -27.97 -14.86
CA TYR A 9 21.81 -27.10 -14.13
C TYR A 9 20.65 -26.61 -15.00
N PRO A 10 19.83 -27.52 -15.56
CA PRO A 10 18.80 -27.19 -16.55
C PRO A 10 17.76 -26.17 -16.05
N ASP A 11 17.50 -26.15 -14.75
CA ASP A 11 16.53 -25.24 -14.14
C ASP A 11 17.06 -23.81 -13.90
N ASN A 12 18.34 -23.52 -14.16
CA ASN A 12 18.88 -22.18 -13.93
C ASN A 12 18.17 -21.11 -14.78
N SER A 13 17.74 -21.45 -16.00
CA SER A 13 16.92 -20.56 -16.82
C SER A 13 15.58 -20.23 -16.15
N ASN A 14 14.92 -21.24 -15.55
CA ASN A 14 13.66 -21.05 -14.82
C ASN A 14 13.88 -20.22 -13.54
N ARG A 15 14.95 -20.48 -12.80
CA ARG A 15 15.34 -19.70 -11.61
C ARG A 15 15.57 -18.23 -11.94
N LYS A 16 16.30 -17.94 -13.02
CA LYS A 16 16.54 -16.57 -13.50
C LYS A 16 15.22 -15.85 -13.78
N LYS A 17 14.35 -16.46 -14.58
CA LYS A 17 13.02 -15.91 -14.88
C LYS A 17 12.18 -15.68 -13.62
N ARG A 18 12.25 -16.60 -12.65
CA ARG A 18 11.54 -16.44 -11.37
C ARG A 18 12.10 -15.26 -10.57
N VAL A 19 13.41 -15.09 -10.48
CA VAL A 19 14.05 -13.92 -9.84
C VAL A 19 13.62 -12.62 -10.52
N GLU A 20 13.69 -12.54 -11.84
CA GLU A 20 13.21 -11.41 -12.64
C GLU A 20 11.74 -11.07 -12.35
N GLN A 21 10.88 -12.09 -12.36
CA GLN A 21 9.46 -11.94 -12.06
C GLN A 21 9.23 -11.38 -10.66
N LEU A 22 9.89 -11.94 -9.64
CA LEU A 22 9.77 -11.50 -8.26
C LEU A 22 10.29 -10.07 -8.08
N MET A 23 11.39 -9.73 -8.75
CA MET A 23 11.95 -8.39 -8.73
C MET A 23 10.98 -7.38 -9.36
N SER A 24 10.47 -7.69 -10.57
CA SER A 24 9.47 -6.87 -11.28
C SER A 24 8.28 -6.57 -10.39
N GLN A 25 7.72 -7.60 -9.74
CA GLN A 25 6.57 -7.42 -8.86
C GLN A 25 6.87 -6.53 -7.66
N CYS A 26 8.07 -6.60 -7.07
CA CYS A 26 8.43 -5.67 -5.99
C CYS A 26 8.49 -4.23 -6.49
N ALA A 27 8.99 -3.99 -7.70
CA ALA A 27 9.04 -2.65 -8.28
C ALA A 27 7.66 -2.11 -8.68
N ASP A 28 6.84 -2.94 -9.33
CA ASP A 28 5.46 -2.60 -9.69
C ASP A 28 4.65 -2.21 -8.44
N LEU A 29 4.72 -3.03 -7.39
CA LEU A 29 4.06 -2.73 -6.11
C LEU A 29 4.59 -1.44 -5.49
N THR A 30 5.89 -1.17 -5.57
CA THR A 30 6.47 0.08 -5.06
C THR A 30 5.91 1.30 -5.81
N ASN A 31 5.78 1.21 -7.13
CA ASN A 31 5.16 2.27 -7.94
C ASN A 31 3.68 2.47 -7.58
N GLU A 32 2.91 1.39 -7.45
CA GLU A 32 1.50 1.43 -7.07
C GLU A 32 1.30 2.05 -5.68
N ILE A 33 2.15 1.70 -4.71
CA ILE A 33 2.15 2.29 -3.37
C ILE A 33 2.41 3.80 -3.45
N ALA A 34 3.43 4.22 -4.22
CA ALA A 34 3.75 5.63 -4.39
C ALA A 34 2.59 6.42 -5.05
N ASP A 35 1.91 5.83 -6.04
CA ASP A 35 0.73 6.44 -6.67
C ASP A 35 -0.48 6.50 -5.72
N ASN A 36 -0.63 5.49 -4.87
CA ASN A 36 -1.64 5.48 -3.83
C ASN A 36 -1.44 6.61 -2.82
N LYS A 37 -0.21 7.09 -2.59
CA LYS A 37 0.05 8.29 -1.78
C LYS A 37 -0.73 9.47 -2.34
N ILE A 38 -0.51 9.78 -3.62
CA ILE A 38 -1.10 10.94 -4.31
C ILE A 38 -2.63 10.87 -4.22
N LYS A 39 -3.21 9.70 -4.54
CA LYS A 39 -4.66 9.49 -4.49
C LYS A 39 -5.23 9.64 -3.07
N ILE A 40 -4.52 9.18 -2.05
CA ILE A 40 -4.94 9.34 -0.67
C ILE A 40 -4.90 10.81 -0.25
N ASP A 41 -3.85 11.57 -0.62
CA ASP A 41 -3.78 13.01 -0.34
C ASP A 41 -4.98 13.74 -0.96
N GLU A 42 -5.29 13.45 -2.22
CA GLU A 42 -6.45 13.99 -2.94
C GLU A 42 -7.77 13.64 -2.24
N LEU A 43 -7.94 12.39 -1.81
CA LEU A 43 -9.15 11.94 -1.11
C LEU A 43 -9.32 12.60 0.26
N LEU A 44 -8.24 12.79 1.03
CA LEU A 44 -8.29 13.49 2.31
C LEU A 44 -8.70 14.96 2.13
N GLN A 45 -8.19 15.61 1.07
CA GLN A 45 -8.60 16.95 0.68
C GLN A 45 -10.07 16.99 0.26
N MET A 46 -10.50 16.08 -0.62
CA MET A 46 -11.89 15.99 -1.08
C MET A 46 -12.87 15.79 0.08
N VAL A 47 -12.57 14.91 1.05
CA VAL A 47 -13.41 14.74 2.25
C VAL A 47 -13.54 16.05 3.03
N SER A 48 -12.42 16.77 3.22
CA SER A 48 -12.42 18.07 3.91
C SER A 48 -13.27 19.12 3.16
N GLU A 49 -13.18 19.13 1.83
CA GLU A 49 -13.95 20.03 0.96
C GLU A 49 -15.44 19.71 0.93
N THR A 50 -15.80 18.42 0.80
CA THR A 50 -17.18 17.95 0.86
C THR A 50 -17.84 18.39 2.16
N VAL A 51 -17.20 18.15 3.31
CA VAL A 51 -17.73 18.60 4.60
C VAL A 51 -17.90 20.11 4.63
N ARG A 52 -16.88 20.88 4.20
CA ARG A 52 -16.97 22.35 4.15
C ARG A 52 -18.12 22.83 3.26
N ASN A 53 -18.34 22.19 2.13
CA ASN A 53 -19.41 22.55 1.20
C ASN A 53 -20.79 22.27 1.81
N GLU A 54 -20.98 21.16 2.51
CA GLU A 54 -22.26 20.89 3.18
C GLU A 54 -22.60 21.92 4.26
N TYR A 55 -21.62 22.38 5.02
CA TYR A 55 -21.84 23.47 6.00
C TYR A 55 -22.19 24.81 5.33
N LYS A 56 -21.56 25.12 4.19
CA LYS A 56 -21.94 26.30 3.38
C LYS A 56 -23.37 26.17 2.84
N ASN A 57 -23.78 24.98 2.42
CA ASN A 57 -25.09 24.71 1.85
C ASN A 57 -26.22 24.96 2.87
N ILE A 58 -25.98 24.72 4.16
CA ILE A 58 -26.93 25.05 5.24
C ILE A 58 -26.81 26.50 5.76
N GLY A 59 -26.04 27.34 5.06
CA GLY A 59 -25.92 28.77 5.34
C GLY A 59 -24.88 29.13 6.41
N ILE A 60 -24.11 28.16 6.93
CA ILE A 60 -23.10 28.42 7.96
C ILE A 60 -21.77 28.76 7.29
N LYS A 61 -21.37 30.03 7.39
CA LYS A 61 -20.14 30.56 6.76
C LYS A 61 -18.94 30.64 7.72
N ASN A 62 -19.21 30.81 9.02
CA ASN A 62 -18.17 31.00 10.04
C ASN A 62 -18.13 29.78 10.96
N ILE A 63 -17.37 28.77 10.54
CA ILE A 63 -17.05 27.61 11.36
C ILE A 63 -15.56 27.60 11.62
N GLU A 64 -15.21 27.31 12.87
CA GLU A 64 -13.84 27.04 13.21
C GLU A 64 -13.47 25.61 12.79
N TYR A 65 -12.45 25.51 11.94
CA TYR A 65 -11.90 24.24 11.48
C TYR A 65 -10.66 23.88 12.28
N GLU A 66 -10.48 22.60 12.54
CA GLU A 66 -9.25 22.06 13.12
C GLU A 66 -8.55 21.10 12.16
N LYS A 67 -7.22 21.12 12.23
CA LYS A 67 -6.37 20.18 11.53
C LYS A 67 -6.22 18.93 12.38
N ILE A 68 -6.67 17.80 11.85
CA ILE A 68 -6.62 16.51 12.54
C ILE A 68 -5.52 15.70 11.90
N ASN A 69 -4.42 15.55 12.63
CA ASN A 69 -3.28 14.77 12.16
C ASN A 69 -3.60 13.27 12.25
N ILE A 70 -3.54 12.61 11.11
CA ILE A 70 -3.73 11.16 10.95
C ILE A 70 -2.36 10.47 10.99
N ALA A 71 -1.36 11.08 10.34
CA ALA A 71 0.05 10.71 10.33
C ALA A 71 0.90 11.99 10.10
N PRO A 72 2.24 11.96 10.22
CA PRO A 72 3.07 13.16 10.08
C PRO A 72 2.74 14.02 8.83
N ASP A 73 2.48 13.36 7.68
CA ASP A 73 2.16 14.03 6.41
C ASP A 73 0.70 13.91 5.98
N TRP A 74 -0.18 13.37 6.84
CA TRP A 74 -1.58 13.18 6.52
C TRP A 74 -2.48 13.82 7.55
N TYR A 75 -3.41 14.64 7.06
CA TYR A 75 -4.38 15.30 7.89
C TYR A 75 -5.69 15.51 7.13
N VAL A 76 -6.76 15.69 7.89
CA VAL A 76 -8.01 16.25 7.38
C VAL A 76 -8.29 17.56 8.10
N THR A 77 -9.01 18.46 7.44
CA THR A 77 -9.45 19.73 8.03
C THR A 77 -10.96 19.69 8.19
N LEU A 78 -11.43 19.49 9.42
CA LEU A 78 -12.85 19.34 9.72
C LEU A 78 -13.33 20.41 10.71
N PRO A 79 -14.62 20.77 10.72
CA PRO A 79 -15.22 21.58 11.77
C PRO A 79 -14.93 21.02 13.15
N LYS A 80 -14.57 21.88 14.12
CA LYS A 80 -14.36 21.47 15.53
C LYS A 80 -15.55 20.76 16.16
N THR A 81 -16.74 20.98 15.59
CA THR A 81 -17.98 20.38 16.09
C THR A 81 -18.11 18.91 15.71
N ILE A 82 -17.44 18.40 14.68
CA ILE A 82 -17.54 16.99 14.27
C ILE A 82 -16.77 16.10 15.25
N SER A 83 -17.46 15.12 15.85
CA SER A 83 -16.80 14.16 16.74
C SER A 83 -16.15 13.07 15.91
N LEU A 84 -14.83 13.11 15.86
CA LEU A 84 -13.98 12.20 15.12
C LEU A 84 -13.95 10.75 15.60
N GLY A 85 -14.80 10.33 16.54
CA GLY A 85 -14.66 9.09 17.31
C GLY A 85 -14.21 7.88 16.48
N VAL A 86 -15.08 7.36 15.62
CA VAL A 86 -14.78 6.15 14.83
C VAL A 86 -13.85 6.46 13.66
N PHE A 87 -14.07 7.55 12.92
CA PHE A 87 -13.24 7.90 11.76
C PHE A 87 -11.78 8.18 12.15
N ALA A 88 -11.50 9.01 13.15
CA ALA A 88 -10.12 9.24 13.60
C ALA A 88 -9.52 8.01 14.26
N THR A 89 -10.29 7.21 15.01
CA THR A 89 -9.75 5.95 15.55
C THR A 89 -9.33 5.01 14.42
N TRP A 90 -10.17 4.87 13.39
CA TRP A 90 -9.86 4.10 12.20
C TRP A 90 -8.66 4.68 11.43
N ALA A 91 -8.68 5.99 11.16
CA ALA A 91 -7.66 6.68 10.38
C ALA A 91 -6.31 6.60 11.10
N THR A 92 -6.24 6.95 12.37
CA THR A 92 -4.98 6.88 13.16
C THR A 92 -4.44 5.46 13.25
N LYS A 93 -5.27 4.42 13.41
CA LYS A 93 -4.78 3.03 13.47
C LYS A 93 -4.34 2.48 12.11
N SER A 94 -5.12 2.72 11.07
CA SER A 94 -4.89 2.10 9.74
C SER A 94 -3.87 2.88 8.92
N MET A 95 -3.93 4.21 8.95
CA MET A 95 -3.07 5.06 8.13
C MET A 95 -1.70 5.27 8.75
N LYS A 96 -1.55 5.20 10.08
CA LYS A 96 -0.23 5.28 10.73
C LYS A 96 0.69 4.14 10.31
N ILE A 97 0.14 2.92 10.16
CA ILE A 97 0.90 1.74 9.68
C ILE A 97 1.34 1.93 8.22
N LEU A 98 0.55 2.65 7.42
CA LEU A 98 0.82 2.94 6.02
C LEU A 98 1.84 4.08 5.82
N ALA A 99 1.79 5.10 6.68
CA ALA A 99 2.39 6.40 6.45
C ALA A 99 3.88 6.32 6.10
N ASP A 100 4.68 5.59 6.87
CA ASP A 100 6.12 5.50 6.61
C ASP A 100 6.41 4.80 5.29
N LYS A 101 5.71 3.69 5.00
CA LYS A 101 5.96 2.87 3.80
C LYS A 101 5.54 3.58 2.53
N ILE A 102 4.38 4.24 2.56
CA ILE A 102 3.86 4.94 1.40
C ILE A 102 4.63 6.24 1.12
N PHE A 103 5.04 6.96 2.18
CA PHE A 103 5.84 8.17 2.05
C PHE A 103 7.23 7.86 1.51
N ILE A 104 7.90 6.84 2.06
CA ILE A 104 9.23 6.44 1.60
C ILE A 104 9.17 5.88 0.17
N ALA A 105 8.14 5.11 -0.21
CA ALA A 105 7.94 4.68 -1.59
C ALA A 105 7.75 5.88 -2.55
N TYR A 106 6.97 6.88 -2.13
CA TYR A 106 6.77 8.12 -2.90
C TYR A 106 8.06 8.92 -3.07
N LEU A 107 8.83 9.14 -1.99
CA LEU A 107 10.12 9.82 -2.05
C LEU A 107 11.12 9.06 -2.92
N LEU A 108 11.10 7.73 -2.88
CA LEU A 108 11.93 6.88 -3.72
C LEU A 108 11.55 7.08 -5.20
N LYS A 109 10.25 7.03 -5.54
CA LYS A 109 9.74 7.29 -6.89
C LYS A 109 10.14 8.68 -7.42
N GLN A 110 10.19 9.68 -6.54
CA GLN A 110 10.66 11.03 -6.87
C GLN A 110 12.18 11.17 -6.98
N GLY A 111 12.97 10.12 -6.69
CA GLY A 111 14.43 10.19 -6.66
C GLY A 111 14.98 11.06 -5.51
N ARG A 112 14.19 11.30 -4.46
CA ARG A 112 14.56 12.18 -3.32
C ARG A 112 15.26 11.43 -2.20
N ILE A 113 15.14 10.11 -2.18
CA ILE A 113 15.89 9.23 -1.27
C ILE A 113 16.56 8.11 -2.07
N GLY A 114 17.66 7.60 -1.53
CA GLY A 114 18.30 6.39 -2.07
C GLY A 114 17.54 5.12 -1.68
N GLU A 115 17.75 4.05 -2.45
CA GLU A 115 17.06 2.77 -2.30
C GLU A 115 17.30 2.14 -0.93
N ALA A 116 18.45 2.41 -0.30
CA ALA A 116 18.82 1.85 0.99
C ALA A 116 17.81 2.14 2.11
N ALA A 117 17.21 3.33 2.12
CA ALA A 117 16.22 3.72 3.12
C ALA A 117 14.93 2.89 2.97
N PHE A 118 14.47 2.71 1.72
CA PHE A 118 13.30 1.91 1.40
C PHE A 118 13.56 0.42 1.61
N SER A 119 14.71 -0.09 1.16
CA SER A 119 15.08 -1.49 1.30
C SER A 119 15.12 -1.95 2.76
N LYS A 120 15.57 -1.10 3.68
CA LYS A 120 15.52 -1.39 5.11
C LYS A 120 14.09 -1.49 5.64
N LEU A 121 13.18 -0.65 5.13
CA LEU A 121 11.80 -0.57 5.60
C LEU A 121 10.95 -1.76 5.14
N VAL A 122 11.07 -2.13 3.87
CA VAL A 122 10.28 -3.22 3.27
C VAL A 122 11.03 -4.56 3.22
N GLY A 123 12.31 -4.57 3.63
CA GLY A 123 13.13 -5.78 3.66
C GLY A 123 13.67 -6.21 2.30
N LEU A 124 13.87 -5.29 1.36
CA LEU A 124 14.51 -5.62 0.08
C LEU A 124 15.99 -5.96 0.29
N PRO A 125 16.53 -6.93 -0.47
CA PRO A 125 17.96 -7.24 -0.43
C PRO A 125 18.84 -6.05 -0.83
N LYS A 126 20.05 -5.96 -0.27
CA LYS A 126 21.01 -4.87 -0.58
C LYS A 126 21.43 -4.80 -2.05
N TRP A 127 21.41 -5.94 -2.74
CA TRP A 127 21.72 -6.01 -4.16
C TRP A 127 20.57 -5.48 -5.03
N PHE A 128 19.36 -5.34 -4.47
CA PHE A 128 18.20 -4.78 -5.18
C PHE A 128 18.34 -3.26 -5.31
N LYS A 129 18.21 -2.76 -6.54
CA LYS A 129 18.35 -1.34 -6.88
C LYS A 129 17.26 -0.91 -7.85
N PHE A 130 16.90 0.35 -7.74
CA PHE A 130 15.91 0.98 -8.58
C PHE A 130 16.62 1.99 -9.47
N GLY A 131 16.27 2.02 -10.76
CA GLY A 131 16.55 3.13 -11.63
C GLY A 131 15.44 4.16 -11.54
N GLY A 132 15.82 5.43 -11.41
CA GLY A 132 14.93 6.53 -11.74
C GLY A 132 15.00 6.83 -13.24
N THR A 133 13.86 6.95 -13.90
CA THR A 133 13.76 7.66 -15.19
C THR A 133 13.50 9.13 -14.91
N ALA A 134 14.57 9.88 -14.57
CA ALA A 134 14.49 11.34 -14.56
C ALA A 134 14.33 11.83 -16.02
N GLY A 135 13.09 12.01 -16.48
CA GLY A 135 12.82 12.69 -17.76
C GLY A 135 11.60 12.26 -18.58
N SER A 136 10.93 11.14 -18.27
CA SER A 136 9.66 10.80 -18.94
C SER A 136 8.47 11.28 -18.13
N ALA A 137 7.43 11.78 -18.79
CA ALA A 137 6.18 12.25 -18.17
C ALA A 137 5.41 11.16 -17.38
N VAL A 138 5.96 9.94 -17.28
CA VAL A 138 5.44 8.77 -16.56
C VAL A 138 6.53 8.24 -15.62
N GLY A 139 7.15 9.14 -14.83
CA GLY A 139 8.24 8.80 -13.92
C GLY A 139 7.89 7.61 -13.03
N GLY A 140 8.53 6.47 -13.27
CA GLY A 140 8.28 5.21 -12.59
C GLY A 140 9.60 4.55 -12.24
N LEU A 141 9.64 3.92 -11.07
CA LEU A 141 10.79 3.13 -10.65
C LEU A 141 10.91 1.92 -11.59
N VAL A 142 12.05 1.81 -12.26
CA VAL A 142 12.42 0.61 -13.02
C VAL A 142 13.48 -0.16 -12.25
N ILE A 143 13.63 -1.45 -12.49
CA ILE A 143 14.71 -2.22 -11.87
C ILE A 143 15.96 -2.04 -12.72
N THR A 144 17.06 -1.59 -12.11
CA THR A 144 18.36 -1.42 -12.79
C THR A 144 19.32 -2.58 -12.54
N VAL A 145 18.94 -3.51 -11.67
CA VAL A 145 19.77 -4.67 -11.35
C VAL A 145 19.57 -5.73 -12.43
N ALA A 146 20.59 -5.94 -13.25
CA ALA A 146 20.70 -7.15 -14.06
C ALA A 146 20.88 -8.35 -13.12
N ILE A 147 20.26 -9.49 -13.46
CA ILE A 147 20.46 -10.77 -12.75
C ILE A 147 21.95 -11.09 -12.54
N GLU A 148 22.84 -10.58 -13.40
CA GLU A 148 24.30 -10.69 -13.29
C GLU A 148 24.84 -10.19 -11.94
N ALA A 149 24.26 -9.14 -11.36
CA ALA A 149 24.62 -8.64 -10.03
C ALA A 149 24.14 -9.55 -8.88
N VAL A 150 23.19 -10.46 -9.14
CA VAL A 150 22.77 -11.51 -8.19
C VAL A 150 23.72 -12.70 -8.26
N ILE A 151 24.19 -13.04 -9.46
CA ILE A 151 24.95 -14.26 -9.72
C ILE A 151 26.44 -14.09 -9.37
N ASP A 152 26.95 -12.85 -9.28
CA ASP A 152 28.37 -12.50 -9.46
C ASP A 152 28.93 -13.17 -10.75
N ALA A 153 30.14 -12.85 -11.21
CA ALA A 153 30.66 -13.37 -12.48
C ALA A 153 31.01 -14.90 -12.50
N ILE A 154 30.34 -15.72 -11.68
CA ILE A 154 30.62 -17.14 -11.44
C ILE A 154 29.60 -18.03 -12.19
N ILE A 155 30.01 -19.25 -12.54
CA ILE A 155 29.24 -20.22 -13.34
C ILE A 155 29.00 -21.53 -12.54
N GLY A 156 27.95 -22.31 -12.88
CA GLY A 156 27.69 -23.65 -12.31
C GLY A 156 26.88 -23.67 -10.99
N ALA A 157 27.23 -24.57 -10.06
CA ALA A 157 26.48 -24.78 -8.79
C ALA A 157 26.27 -23.50 -7.97
N ASN A 158 27.27 -22.62 -7.97
CA ASN A 158 27.19 -21.35 -7.25
C ASN A 158 26.09 -20.43 -7.82
N VAL A 159 25.84 -20.50 -9.14
CA VAL A 159 24.74 -19.77 -9.79
C VAL A 159 23.40 -20.26 -9.28
N ARG A 160 23.23 -21.59 -9.22
CA ARG A 160 22.00 -22.22 -8.72
C ARG A 160 21.71 -21.74 -7.30
N ASP A 161 22.70 -21.85 -6.41
CA ASP A 161 22.53 -21.54 -4.99
C ASP A 161 22.22 -20.05 -4.76
N LYS A 162 22.84 -19.15 -5.55
CA LYS A 162 22.55 -17.71 -5.51
C LYS A 162 21.15 -17.38 -6.01
N LEU A 163 20.70 -18.01 -7.09
CA LEU A 163 19.35 -17.80 -7.61
C LEU A 163 18.29 -18.37 -6.67
N GLN A 164 18.52 -19.55 -6.11
CA GLN A 164 17.68 -20.13 -5.05
C GLN A 164 17.56 -19.19 -3.85
N ASN A 165 18.70 -18.66 -3.40
CA ASN A 165 18.70 -17.69 -2.30
C ASN A 165 17.94 -16.41 -2.68
N ALA A 166 18.14 -15.88 -3.89
CA ALA A 166 17.44 -14.70 -4.38
C ALA A 166 15.92 -14.87 -4.39
N ILE A 167 15.41 -16.02 -4.85
CA ILE A 167 13.98 -16.37 -4.81
C ILE A 167 13.45 -16.30 -3.37
N LYS A 168 14.18 -16.90 -2.42
CA LYS A 168 13.78 -16.94 -1.00
C LYS A 168 13.79 -15.57 -0.35
N VAL A 169 14.84 -14.76 -0.55
CA VAL A 169 14.95 -13.45 0.11
C VAL A 169 13.97 -12.41 -0.45
N LEU A 170 13.49 -12.57 -1.69
CA LEU A 170 12.47 -11.69 -2.29
C LEU A 170 11.05 -11.98 -1.79
N ALA A 171 10.79 -13.12 -1.14
CA ALA A 171 9.46 -13.47 -0.65
C ALA A 171 8.94 -12.49 0.41
N LYS A 172 9.79 -12.13 1.38
CA LYS A 172 9.44 -11.20 2.47
C LYS A 172 9.03 -9.80 1.98
N PRO A 173 9.87 -9.09 1.19
CA PRO A 173 9.48 -7.76 0.68
C PRO A 173 8.25 -7.82 -0.22
N ARG A 174 8.06 -8.89 -0.99
CA ARG A 174 6.88 -9.06 -1.83
C ARG A 174 5.58 -9.11 -1.00
N ILE A 175 5.58 -9.85 0.11
CA ILE A 175 4.43 -9.90 1.04
C ILE A 175 4.19 -8.52 1.65
N GLU A 176 5.24 -7.86 2.13
CA GLU A 176 5.13 -6.56 2.80
C GLU A 176 4.61 -5.46 1.87
N LEU A 177 5.12 -5.42 0.63
CA LEU A 177 4.70 -4.47 -0.38
C LEU A 177 3.24 -4.71 -0.79
N LEU A 178 2.86 -5.96 -1.06
CA LEU A 178 1.47 -6.26 -1.43
C LEU A 178 0.51 -5.94 -0.27
N TYR A 179 0.87 -6.27 0.97
CA TYR A 179 0.11 -5.87 2.14
C TYR A 179 -0.08 -4.35 2.22
N THR A 180 1.00 -3.59 2.03
CA THR A 180 0.95 -2.11 2.03
C THR A 180 0.05 -1.57 0.92
N LYS A 181 0.14 -2.14 -0.28
CA LYS A 181 -0.72 -1.80 -1.42
C LYS A 181 -2.20 -2.06 -1.09
N LEU A 182 -2.54 -3.25 -0.61
CA LEU A 182 -3.91 -3.62 -0.26
C LEU A 182 -4.47 -2.74 0.86
N LEU A 183 -3.67 -2.46 1.89
CA LEU A 183 -4.09 -1.60 2.98
C LEU A 183 -4.29 -0.14 2.50
N SER A 184 -3.49 0.32 1.53
CA SER A 184 -3.68 1.63 0.88
C SER A 184 -4.94 1.67 0.03
N ASP A 185 -5.26 0.60 -0.69
CA ASP A 185 -6.53 0.47 -1.44
C ASP A 185 -7.74 0.51 -0.51
N TYR A 186 -7.68 -0.27 0.58
CA TYR A 186 -8.71 -0.25 1.61
C TYR A 186 -8.91 1.18 2.19
N ALA A 187 -7.84 1.93 2.42
CA ALA A 187 -7.94 3.31 2.88
C ALA A 187 -8.63 4.22 1.86
N LYS A 188 -8.31 4.09 0.57
CA LYS A 188 -8.98 4.85 -0.50
C LYS A 188 -10.46 4.52 -0.57
N ASP A 189 -10.83 3.25 -0.45
CA ASP A 189 -12.23 2.81 -0.51
C ASP A 189 -13.04 3.41 0.65
N VAL A 190 -12.48 3.43 1.87
CA VAL A 190 -13.13 4.07 3.02
C VAL A 190 -13.29 5.58 2.80
N LEU A 191 -12.23 6.28 2.38
CA LEU A 191 -12.30 7.74 2.14
C LEU A 191 -13.29 8.09 1.03
N THR A 192 -13.30 7.32 -0.06
CA THR A 192 -14.25 7.46 -1.16
C THR A 192 -15.67 7.22 -0.68
N GLY A 193 -15.89 6.14 0.08
CA GLY A 193 -17.19 5.81 0.66
C GLY A 193 -17.73 6.94 1.55
N ILE A 194 -16.89 7.50 2.42
CA ILE A 194 -17.27 8.62 3.29
C ILE A 194 -17.68 9.83 2.46
N LYS A 195 -16.84 10.26 1.51
CA LYS A 195 -17.12 11.39 0.61
C LYS A 195 -18.46 11.20 -0.10
N THR A 196 -18.61 10.08 -0.83
CA THR A 196 -19.79 9.82 -1.65
C THR A 196 -21.06 9.71 -0.82
N GLN A 197 -21.01 9.06 0.36
CA GLN A 197 -22.20 8.89 1.18
C GLN A 197 -22.64 10.19 1.86
N ILE A 198 -21.72 11.09 2.21
CA ILE A 198 -22.07 12.43 2.71
C ILE A 198 -22.80 13.21 1.61
N GLU A 199 -22.25 13.24 0.40
CA GLU A 199 -22.84 13.93 -0.75
C GLU A 199 -24.24 13.39 -1.06
N LEU A 200 -24.37 12.06 -1.19
CA LEU A 200 -25.62 11.39 -1.53
C LEU A 200 -26.73 11.64 -0.50
N HIS A 201 -26.43 11.48 0.80
CA HIS A 201 -27.45 11.70 1.84
C HIS A 201 -27.86 13.18 1.90
N SER A 202 -26.90 14.09 1.77
CA SER A 202 -27.19 15.53 1.80
C SER A 202 -28.03 15.96 0.60
N GLU A 203 -27.76 15.43 -0.59
CA GLU A 203 -28.55 15.67 -1.80
C GLU A 203 -29.96 15.10 -1.69
N THR A 204 -30.11 13.84 -1.26
CA THR A 204 -31.42 13.19 -1.09
C THR A 204 -32.33 13.98 -0.13
N LEU A 205 -31.75 14.50 0.96
CA LEU A 205 -32.49 15.33 1.93
C LEU A 205 -32.92 16.66 1.32
N ARG A 206 -32.04 17.32 0.55
CA ARG A 206 -32.37 18.55 -0.18
C ARG A 206 -33.49 18.33 -1.20
N GLU A 207 -33.42 17.27 -2.00
CA GLU A 207 -34.45 16.90 -2.98
C GLU A 207 -35.80 16.62 -2.30
N SER A 208 -35.77 16.08 -1.08
CA SER A 208 -36.95 15.84 -0.25
C SER A 208 -37.47 17.11 0.46
N GLY A 209 -36.87 18.28 0.22
CA GLY A 209 -37.23 19.54 0.87
C GLY A 209 -36.82 19.66 2.33
N ILE A 210 -35.97 18.75 2.83
CA ILE A 210 -35.48 18.76 4.21
C ILE A 210 -34.25 19.66 4.28
N VAL A 211 -34.36 20.74 5.05
CA VAL A 211 -33.25 21.64 5.36
C VAL A 211 -32.63 21.19 6.68
N LEU A 212 -31.34 20.84 6.66
CA LEU A 212 -30.61 20.44 7.85
C LEU A 212 -30.14 21.65 8.65
N ASP A 213 -30.32 21.60 9.96
CA ASP A 213 -29.57 22.47 10.88
C ASP A 213 -28.15 21.92 11.13
N GLU A 214 -27.33 22.70 11.84
CA GLU A 214 -25.94 22.32 12.15
C GLU A 214 -25.83 20.97 12.89
N LYS A 215 -26.75 20.72 13.82
CA LYS A 215 -26.74 19.52 14.66
C LYS A 215 -27.11 18.30 13.84
N GLN A 216 -28.08 18.44 12.94
CA GLN A 216 -28.51 17.39 12.02
C GLN A 216 -27.43 17.07 10.99
N LEU A 217 -26.77 18.09 10.42
CA LEU A 217 -25.65 17.88 9.49
C LEU A 217 -24.48 17.18 10.17
N LYS A 218 -24.13 17.61 11.39
CA LYS A 218 -23.10 16.94 12.21
C LYS A 218 -23.45 15.46 12.46
N ALA A 219 -24.70 15.18 12.84
CA ALA A 219 -25.14 13.80 13.09
C ALA A 219 -25.09 12.95 11.81
N LEU A 220 -25.44 13.53 10.65
CA LEU A 220 -25.34 12.87 9.36
C LEU A 220 -23.89 12.53 9.03
N ILE A 221 -22.97 13.50 9.10
CA ILE A 221 -21.57 13.26 8.74
C ILE A 221 -20.93 12.21 9.65
N ASN A 222 -21.18 12.30 10.96
CA ASN A 222 -20.71 11.29 11.92
C ASN A 222 -21.30 9.91 11.62
N GLY A 223 -22.62 9.81 11.48
CA GLY A 223 -23.31 8.54 11.25
C GLY A 223 -22.93 7.88 9.92
N VAL A 224 -22.74 8.69 8.87
CA VAL A 224 -22.23 8.21 7.58
C VAL A 224 -20.80 7.68 7.73
N SER A 225 -19.93 8.44 8.39
CA SER A 225 -18.53 8.03 8.59
C SER A 225 -18.43 6.73 9.38
N GLU A 226 -19.19 6.61 10.46
CA GLU A 226 -19.30 5.39 11.28
C GLU A 226 -19.81 4.21 10.44
N LYS A 227 -20.92 4.39 9.73
CA LYS A 227 -21.53 3.34 8.92
C LYS A 227 -20.61 2.87 7.79
N VAL A 228 -19.90 3.78 7.12
CA VAL A 228 -18.93 3.42 6.08
C VAL A 228 -17.79 2.62 6.67
N VAL A 229 -17.17 3.08 7.77
CA VAL A 229 -16.08 2.34 8.43
C VAL A 229 -16.55 0.95 8.87
N GLU A 230 -17.70 0.85 9.54
CA GLU A 230 -18.25 -0.44 9.96
C GLU A 230 -18.56 -1.37 8.79
N THR A 231 -19.17 -0.83 7.73
CA THR A 231 -19.51 -1.60 6.53
C THR A 231 -18.24 -2.11 5.87
N MET A 232 -17.21 -1.27 5.79
CA MET A 232 -15.92 -1.65 5.23
C MET A 232 -15.20 -2.67 6.08
N GLU A 233 -15.27 -2.60 7.41
CA GLU A 233 -14.73 -3.63 8.31
C GLU A 233 -15.50 -4.97 8.21
N LYS A 234 -16.81 -4.93 7.95
CA LYS A 234 -17.66 -6.12 7.78
C LYS A 234 -17.50 -6.77 6.39
N LEU A 235 -17.45 -5.98 5.33
CA LEU A 235 -17.37 -6.44 3.93
C LEU A 235 -15.93 -6.79 3.53
N ASN A 236 -14.96 -6.00 3.96
CA ASN A 236 -13.54 -6.23 3.74
C ASN A 236 -12.89 -6.59 5.06
N LYS A 237 -12.50 -7.87 5.23
CA LYS A 237 -11.51 -8.21 6.26
C LYS A 237 -10.31 -7.33 5.99
N LYS A 238 -10.12 -6.28 6.81
CA LYS A 238 -8.99 -5.35 6.72
C LYS A 238 -7.75 -6.16 6.32
N PRO A 239 -7.05 -5.79 5.23
CA PRO A 239 -5.98 -6.60 4.71
C PRO A 239 -4.99 -7.00 5.80
N THR A 240 -4.49 -8.22 5.72
CA THR A 240 -3.46 -8.77 6.59
C THR A 240 -2.31 -9.26 5.73
N ARG A 241 -1.15 -9.52 6.33
CA ARG A 241 -0.05 -10.16 5.58
C ARG A 241 -0.38 -11.56 5.14
N LYS A 242 -1.25 -12.25 5.88
CA LYS A 242 -1.79 -13.55 5.47
C LYS A 242 -2.64 -13.42 4.19
N THR A 243 -3.51 -12.43 4.10
CA THR A 243 -4.29 -12.21 2.87
C THR A 243 -3.39 -11.80 1.71
N ALA A 244 -2.35 -10.99 1.95
CA ALA A 244 -1.35 -10.67 0.94
C ALA A 244 -0.59 -11.92 0.45
N LEU A 245 -0.20 -12.81 1.36
CA LEU A 245 0.40 -14.10 1.04
C LEU A 245 -0.52 -14.95 0.14
N GLU A 246 -1.78 -15.10 0.55
CA GLU A 246 -2.78 -15.86 -0.21
C GLU A 246 -3.02 -15.26 -1.61
N GLU A 247 -3.03 -13.93 -1.74
CA GLU A 247 -3.21 -13.25 -3.02
C GLU A 247 -2.05 -13.45 -3.99
N PHE A 248 -0.79 -13.33 -3.54
CA PHE A 248 0.32 -13.58 -4.44
C PHE A 248 0.41 -15.06 -4.84
N GLN A 249 0.09 -15.99 -3.93
CA GLN A 249 0.05 -17.42 -4.23
C GLN A 249 -1.02 -17.75 -5.27
N LYS A 250 -2.19 -17.11 -5.18
CA LYS A 250 -3.24 -17.19 -6.23
C LYS A 250 -2.73 -16.63 -7.56
N LYS A 251 -2.04 -15.49 -7.54
CA LYS A 251 -1.46 -14.87 -8.74
C LYS A 251 -0.39 -15.76 -9.37
N ASP A 252 0.49 -16.36 -8.58
CA ASP A 252 1.52 -17.29 -9.08
C ASP A 252 0.90 -18.54 -9.70
N LYS A 253 -0.14 -19.10 -9.07
CA LYS A 253 -0.89 -20.22 -9.64
C LYS A 253 -1.58 -19.83 -10.97
N PHE A 254 -2.20 -18.66 -11.02
CA PHE A 254 -2.86 -18.16 -12.22
C PHE A 254 -1.89 -17.93 -13.38
N LEU A 255 -0.70 -17.40 -13.07
CA LEU A 255 0.36 -17.15 -14.06
C LEU A 255 1.17 -18.41 -14.42
N ASN A 256 0.85 -19.57 -13.82
CA ASN A 256 1.65 -20.79 -13.92
C ASN A 256 3.14 -20.53 -13.64
N ALA A 257 3.42 -19.75 -12.60
CA ALA A 257 4.78 -19.34 -12.26
C ALA A 257 5.62 -20.54 -11.79
N TRP A 258 6.93 -20.46 -12.02
CA TRP A 258 7.87 -21.47 -11.53
C TRP A 258 8.13 -21.27 -10.03
N THR A 259 7.37 -21.96 -9.18
CA THR A 259 7.39 -21.78 -7.71
C THR A 259 8.04 -22.94 -6.96
N ILE A 260 8.77 -23.84 -7.66
CA ILE A 260 9.34 -25.06 -7.06
C ILE A 260 10.29 -24.74 -5.90
N GLU A 261 10.96 -23.59 -5.98
CA GLU A 261 11.97 -23.16 -5.01
C GLU A 261 11.56 -21.94 -4.18
N ASP A 262 10.28 -21.56 -4.28
CA ASP A 262 9.71 -20.61 -3.35
C ASP A 262 9.79 -21.17 -1.92
N PRO A 263 9.71 -20.31 -0.89
CA PRO A 263 9.58 -20.77 0.49
C PRO A 263 8.45 -21.79 0.65
N SER A 264 8.66 -22.76 1.54
CA SER A 264 7.60 -23.68 1.97
C SER A 264 6.50 -22.94 2.73
N ASN A 265 5.34 -23.58 2.89
CA ASN A 265 4.23 -23.01 3.67
C ASN A 265 4.63 -22.66 5.11
N GLU A 266 5.51 -23.44 5.75
CA GLU A 266 5.99 -23.15 7.10
C GLU A 266 6.96 -21.97 7.12
N GLU A 267 7.83 -21.84 6.11
CA GLU A 267 8.69 -20.66 5.97
C GLU A 267 7.86 -19.39 5.70
N PHE A 268 6.81 -19.47 4.88
CA PHE A 268 5.89 -18.35 4.67
C PHE A 268 5.16 -17.93 5.94
N LYS A 269 4.70 -18.88 6.76
CA LYS A 269 4.09 -18.57 8.07
C LYS A 269 5.06 -17.80 8.97
N LYS A 270 6.31 -18.26 9.07
CA LYS A 270 7.35 -17.57 9.84
C LYS A 270 7.60 -16.15 9.32
N ILE A 271 7.70 -15.97 8.00
CA ILE A 271 7.85 -14.64 7.39
C ILE A 271 6.68 -13.72 7.79
N VAL A 272 5.44 -14.21 7.74
CA VAL A 272 4.26 -13.44 8.13
C VAL A 272 4.32 -13.09 9.62
N GLU A 273 4.65 -14.04 10.49
CA GLU A 273 4.78 -13.81 11.94
C GLU A 273 5.84 -12.76 12.26
N GLU A 274 7.04 -12.85 11.66
CA GLU A 274 8.11 -11.87 11.82
C GLU A 274 7.67 -10.45 11.43
N LEU A 275 6.95 -10.33 10.32
CA LEU A 275 6.48 -9.03 9.84
C LEU A 275 5.37 -8.46 10.75
N GLU A 276 4.50 -9.30 11.29
CA GLU A 276 3.48 -8.89 12.27
C GLU A 276 4.12 -8.42 13.59
N GLU A 277 5.16 -9.10 14.07
CA GLU A 277 5.90 -8.69 15.27
C GLU A 277 6.64 -7.36 15.08
N ALA A 278 7.21 -7.11 13.90
CA ALA A 278 7.90 -5.86 13.59
C ALA A 278 6.95 -4.65 13.70
N ASN A 279 5.71 -4.77 13.24
CA ASN A 279 4.70 -3.71 13.37
C ASN A 279 4.26 -3.46 14.82
N LYS A 280 4.27 -4.47 15.69
CA LYS A 280 3.91 -4.30 17.11
C LYS A 280 4.97 -3.46 17.85
N LYS A 281 6.24 -3.65 17.52
CA LYS A 281 7.37 -2.90 18.11
C LYS A 281 7.44 -1.43 17.69
N GLN A 282 6.82 -1.07 16.55
CA GLN A 282 6.71 0.32 16.06
C GLN A 282 5.50 1.08 16.62
N ASN A 283 4.61 0.41 17.36
CA ASN A 283 3.41 0.99 17.96
C ASN A 283 3.50 1.19 19.48
N ILE A 284 4.71 1.06 20.06
CA ILE A 284 5.06 1.46 21.43
C ILE A 284 5.82 2.78 21.38
#